data_AF-A0A972UDG6-F1
#
_entry.id   AF-A0A972UDG6-F1
#
_cell.length_a   1.000
_cell.length_b   1.000
_cell.length_c   1.000
_cell.angle_alpha   90.00
_cell.angle_beta   90.00
_cell.angle_gamma   90.00
#
_symmetry.space_group_name_H-M   'P 1'
#
loop_
_entity.id
_entity.type
_entity.pdbx_description
1 polymer ?
#
loop_
_entity_poly.entity_id
_entity_poly.type
_entity_poly.pdbx_seq_one_letter_code
_entity_poly.pdbx_strand_id
1 'polypeptide(L)'
;MARDLQTLIRLNEWTVDQKRSELGDVLRSLATLEIGLERLRVEVIKEQEVVNGSPELAGFFYGNYANAVVDRRYHLNEGITRMEAEVAEAREKLNEAYRDLKKYEVAQENRDLIEAKELAREEQNTLDELAIQGYRRKRG
;
A
#
# COMPACT_ATOMS: atom_id res chain seq x y z
N MET A 1 12.75 -4.43 28.42
CA MET A 1 13.15 -4.11 27.03
C MET A 1 12.31 -4.83 25.97
N ALA A 2 11.78 -6.04 26.19
CA ALA A 2 10.91 -6.73 25.21
C ALA A 2 9.59 -5.99 24.87
N ARG A 3 8.98 -5.31 25.86
CA ARG A 3 7.79 -4.45 25.64
C ARG A 3 8.03 -3.29 24.67
N ASP A 4 9.29 -2.89 24.46
CA ASP A 4 9.62 -1.74 23.63
C ASP A 4 9.52 -2.09 22.14
N LEU A 5 10.13 -3.21 21.71
CA LEU A 5 10.07 -3.67 20.31
C LEU A 5 8.66 -4.03 19.88
N GLN A 6 7.89 -4.73 20.71
CA GLN A 6 6.47 -5.03 20.43
C GLN A 6 5.60 -3.77 20.33
N THR A 7 6.00 -2.67 20.96
CA THR A 7 5.33 -1.37 20.81
C THR A 7 5.74 -0.70 19.51
N LEU A 8 7.03 -0.77 19.15
CA LEU A 8 7.53 -0.26 17.87
C LEU A 8 6.94 -1.01 16.68
N ILE A 9 6.78 -2.33 16.75
CA ILE A 9 6.11 -3.14 15.72
C ILE A 9 4.70 -2.61 15.50
N ARG A 10 3.88 -2.50 16.55
CA ARG A 10 2.50 -1.98 16.45
C ARG A 10 2.42 -0.56 15.88
N LEU A 11 3.37 0.29 16.25
CA LEU A 11 3.46 1.65 15.68
C LEU A 11 3.76 1.62 14.17
N ASN A 12 4.65 0.73 13.74
CA ASN A 12 5.01 0.57 12.34
C ASN A 12 3.90 -0.12 11.53
N GLU A 13 3.18 -1.08 12.10
CA GLU A 13 1.97 -1.66 11.49
C GLU A 13 0.93 -0.58 11.23
N TRP A 14 0.66 0.27 12.23
CA TRP A 14 -0.25 1.40 12.05
C TRP A 14 0.25 2.36 10.96
N THR A 15 1.56 2.59 10.89
CA THR A 15 2.16 3.46 9.86
C THR A 15 1.98 2.87 8.46
N VAL A 16 2.17 1.56 8.29
CA VAL A 16 1.88 0.84 7.05
C VAL A 16 0.42 0.99 6.66
N ASP A 17 -0.51 0.83 7.60
CA ASP A 17 -1.94 1.00 7.35
C ASP A 17 -2.28 2.43 6.92
N GLN A 18 -1.68 3.44 7.55
CA GLN A 18 -1.83 4.84 7.11
C GLN A 18 -1.33 5.03 5.67
N LYS A 19 -0.13 4.54 5.34
CA LYS A 19 0.43 4.65 3.98
C LYS A 19 -0.38 3.90 2.94
N ARG A 20 -0.97 2.76 3.32
CA ARG A 20 -1.89 2.02 2.47
C ARG A 20 -3.19 2.78 2.23
N SER A 21 -3.71 3.47 3.26
CA SER A 21 -4.88 4.33 3.10
C SER A 21 -4.58 5.51 2.18
N GLU A 22 -3.47 6.21 2.39
CA GLU A 22 -2.99 7.32 1.54
C GLU A 22 -2.88 6.88 0.07
N LEU A 23 -2.24 5.74 -0.21
CA LEU A 23 -2.18 5.18 -1.57
C LEU A 23 -3.58 4.91 -2.14
N GLY A 24 -4.50 4.40 -1.32
CA GLY A 24 -5.88 4.17 -1.70
C GLY A 24 -6.62 5.45 -2.08
N ASP A 25 -6.38 6.57 -1.38
CA ASP A 25 -6.96 7.88 -1.69
C ASP A 25 -6.48 8.41 -3.06
N VAL A 26 -5.18 8.31 -3.34
CA VAL A 26 -4.62 8.75 -4.62
C VAL A 26 -5.14 7.88 -5.77
N LEU A 27 -5.21 6.55 -5.58
CA LEU A 27 -5.76 5.64 -6.58
C LEU A 27 -7.24 5.92 -6.88
N ARG A 28 -8.05 6.28 -5.88
CA ARG A 28 -9.45 6.69 -6.09
C ARG A 28 -9.54 7.99 -6.90
N SER A 29 -8.66 8.94 -6.63
CA SER A 29 -8.59 10.21 -7.37
C SER A 29 -8.21 9.96 -8.84
N LEU A 30 -7.20 9.11 -9.09
CA LEU A 30 -6.83 8.67 -10.44
C LEU A 30 -8.01 8.03 -11.19
N ALA A 31 -8.66 7.04 -10.56
CA ALA A 31 -9.80 6.34 -11.16
C ALA A 31 -10.95 7.31 -11.50
N THR A 32 -11.17 8.34 -10.69
CA THR A 32 -12.19 9.37 -10.95
C THR A 32 -11.86 10.16 -12.23
N LEU A 33 -10.59 10.49 -12.46
CA LEU A 33 -10.15 11.20 -13.67
C LEU A 33 -10.27 10.31 -14.91
N GLU A 34 -9.87 9.04 -14.81
CA GLU A 34 -9.99 8.06 -15.90
C GLU A 34 -11.45 7.84 -16.30
N ILE A 35 -12.35 7.69 -15.32
CA ILE A 35 -13.80 7.62 -15.56
C ILE A 35 -14.29 8.91 -16.22
N GLY A 36 -13.79 10.07 -15.79
CA GLY A 36 -14.09 11.36 -16.40
C GLY A 36 -13.69 11.43 -17.88
N LEU A 37 -12.51 10.91 -18.21
CA LEU A 37 -12.00 10.84 -19.58
C LEU A 37 -12.85 9.91 -20.45
N GLU A 38 -13.25 8.76 -19.93
CA GLU A 38 -14.10 7.83 -20.67
C GLU A 38 -15.51 8.40 -20.90
N ARG A 39 -16.08 9.06 -19.89
CA ARG A 39 -17.36 9.78 -20.05
C ARG A 39 -17.28 10.85 -21.13
N LEU A 40 -16.18 11.62 -21.17
CA LEU A 40 -15.95 12.61 -22.21
C LEU A 40 -15.87 11.97 -23.60
N ARG A 41 -15.22 10.81 -23.75
CA ARG A 41 -15.18 10.08 -25.03
C ARG A 41 -16.58 9.69 -25.51
N VAL A 42 -17.39 9.14 -24.61
CA VAL A 42 -18.78 8.75 -24.92
C VAL A 42 -19.63 9.98 -25.28
N GLU A 43 -19.45 11.10 -24.58
CA GLU A 43 -20.12 12.37 -24.86
C GLU A 43 -19.80 12.86 -26.29
N VAL A 44 -18.52 12.84 -26.67
CA VAL A 44 -18.06 13.28 -28.00
C VAL A 44 -18.64 12.42 -29.11
N ILE A 45 -18.72 11.09 -28.94
CA ILE A 45 -19.30 10.19 -29.94
C ILE A 45 -20.78 10.53 -30.17
N LYS A 46 -21.54 10.75 -29.09
CA LYS A 46 -22.96 11.13 -29.18
C LYS A 46 -23.14 12.46 -29.89
N GLU A 47 -22.31 13.45 -29.57
CA GLU A 47 -22.39 14.76 -30.23
C GLU A 47 -22.09 14.66 -31.73
N GLN A 48 -21.11 13.82 -32.11
CA GLN A 48 -20.79 13.55 -33.52
C GLN A 48 -21.95 12.89 -34.27
N GLU A 49 -22.66 11.95 -33.65
CA GLU A 49 -23.85 11.31 -34.23
C GLU A 49 -24.98 12.33 -34.49
N VAL A 50 -25.22 13.23 -33.54
CA VAL A 50 -26.23 14.29 -33.66
C VAL A 50 -25.90 15.24 -34.81
N VAL A 51 -24.64 15.68 -34.89
CA VAL A 51 -24.15 16.57 -35.95
C VAL A 51 -24.26 15.95 -37.33
N ASN A 52 -23.91 14.67 -37.48
CA ASN A 52 -24.06 13.94 -38.74
C ASN A 52 -25.54 13.81 -39.17
N GLY A 53 -26.47 13.78 -38.22
CA GLY A 53 -27.91 13.74 -38.47
C GLY A 53 -28.54 15.10 -38.82
N SER A 54 -27.84 16.22 -38.63
CA SER A 54 -28.34 17.57 -38.94
C SER A 54 -27.21 18.54 -39.35
N PRO A 55 -26.66 18.37 -40.57
CA PRO A 55 -25.49 19.12 -41.04
C PRO A 55 -25.69 20.65 -41.09
N GLU A 56 -26.94 21.11 -41.24
CA GLU A 56 -27.30 22.54 -41.34
C GLU A 56 -27.08 23.30 -40.01
N LEU A 57 -27.11 22.60 -38.87
CA LEU A 57 -26.90 23.17 -37.53
C LEU A 57 -25.46 22.98 -37.02
N ALA A 58 -24.65 22.19 -37.73
CA ALA A 58 -23.34 21.71 -37.29
C ALA A 58 -22.28 22.79 -37.18
N GLY A 59 -22.17 23.66 -38.19
CA GLY A 59 -20.98 24.51 -38.38
C GLY A 59 -20.69 25.51 -37.25
N PHE A 60 -21.73 26.08 -36.63
CA PHE A 60 -21.56 27.13 -35.62
C PHE A 60 -21.45 26.60 -34.19
N PHE A 61 -22.26 25.60 -33.82
CA PHE A 61 -22.27 25.06 -32.45
C PHE A 61 -21.16 24.03 -32.21
N TYR A 62 -20.81 23.23 -33.21
CA TYR A 62 -19.83 22.15 -33.06
C TYR A 62 -18.40 22.68 -32.90
N GLY A 63 -18.05 23.81 -33.50
CA GLY A 63 -16.70 24.40 -33.36
C GLY A 63 -16.37 24.81 -31.93
N ASN A 64 -17.32 25.48 -31.25
CA ASN A 64 -17.15 25.86 -29.84
C ASN A 64 -17.13 24.64 -28.91
N TYR A 65 -18.00 23.65 -29.18
CA TYR A 65 -18.00 22.38 -28.45
C TYR A 65 -16.67 21.64 -28.59
N ALA A 66 -16.15 21.52 -29.82
CA ALA A 66 -14.90 20.82 -30.10
C ALA A 66 -13.72 21.44 -29.35
N ASN A 67 -13.60 22.77 -29.32
CA ASN A 67 -12.56 23.46 -28.55
C ASN A 67 -12.68 23.15 -27.04
N ALA A 68 -13.90 23.25 -26.48
CA ALA A 68 -14.13 22.94 -25.06
C ALA A 68 -13.78 21.48 -24.70
N VAL A 69 -14.06 20.54 -25.61
CA VAL A 69 -13.69 19.12 -25.47
C VAL A 69 -12.17 18.95 -25.47
N VAL A 70 -11.45 19.61 -26.38
CA VAL A 70 -9.99 19.53 -26.44
C VAL A 70 -9.38 20.02 -25.12
N ASP A 71 -9.82 21.17 -24.62
CA ASP A 71 -9.34 21.74 -23.37
C ASP A 71 -9.65 20.83 -22.17
N ARG A 72 -10.88 20.31 -22.08
CA ARG A 72 -11.29 19.39 -21.02
C ARG A 72 -10.48 18.09 -21.06
N ARG A 73 -10.26 17.53 -22.24
CA ARG A 73 -9.45 16.32 -22.44
C ARG A 73 -7.99 16.57 -22.04
N TYR A 74 -7.44 17.72 -22.42
CA TYR A 74 -6.10 18.12 -22.02
C TYR A 74 -5.95 18.16 -20.50
N HIS A 75 -6.85 18.85 -19.80
CA HIS A 75 -6.81 18.94 -18.33
C HIS A 75 -7.01 17.59 -17.62
N LEU A 76 -7.89 16.72 -18.15
CA LEU A 76 -8.07 15.37 -17.62
C LEU A 76 -6.79 14.54 -17.76
N ASN A 77 -6.15 14.56 -18.93
CA ASN A 77 -4.90 13.84 -19.14
C ASN A 77 -3.76 14.39 -18.29
N GLU A 78 -3.61 15.72 -18.17
CA GLU A 78 -2.63 16.30 -17.26
C GLU A 78 -2.90 15.92 -15.80
N GLY A 79 -4.17 15.86 -15.38
CA GLY A 79 -4.56 15.37 -14.08
C GLY A 79 -4.15 13.91 -13.86
N ILE A 80 -4.42 13.04 -14.84
CA ILE A 80 -4.05 11.62 -14.81
C ILE A 80 -2.53 11.47 -14.66
N THR A 81 -1.75 12.11 -15.52
CA THR A 81 -0.28 12.04 -15.46
C THR A 81 0.27 12.47 -14.10
N ARG A 82 -0.31 13.52 -13.49
CA ARG A 82 0.07 13.96 -12.13
C ARG A 82 -0.30 12.93 -11.08
N MET A 83 -1.53 12.39 -11.12
CA MET A 83 -1.93 11.35 -10.16
C MET A 83 -1.13 10.06 -10.32
N GLU A 84 -0.73 9.67 -11.54
CA GLU A 84 0.13 8.51 -11.75
C GLU A 84 1.50 8.70 -11.08
N ALA A 85 2.06 9.91 -11.13
CA ALA A 85 3.29 10.24 -10.41
C ALA A 85 3.09 10.18 -8.89
N GLU A 86 1.98 10.72 -8.37
CA GLU A 86 1.63 10.63 -6.94
C GLU A 86 1.39 9.18 -6.48
N VAL A 87 0.79 8.33 -7.33
CA VAL A 87 0.64 6.89 -7.07
C VAL A 87 2.01 6.23 -6.95
N ALA A 88 2.95 6.55 -7.83
CA ALA A 88 4.31 6.02 -7.77
C ALA A 88 5.01 6.43 -6.48
N GLU A 89 4.89 7.70 -6.09
CA GLU A 89 5.46 8.21 -4.82
C GLU A 89 4.82 7.56 -3.60
N ALA A 90 3.49 7.46 -3.55
CA ALA A 90 2.76 6.83 -2.46
C ALA A 90 3.09 5.33 -2.32
N ARG A 91 3.30 4.63 -3.45
CA ARG A 91 3.77 3.24 -3.45
C ARG A 91 5.16 3.12 -2.84
N GLU A 92 6.10 4.02 -3.16
CA GLU A 92 7.44 3.95 -2.56
C GLU A 92 7.40 4.24 -1.06
N LYS A 93 6.61 5.22 -0.62
CA LYS A 93 6.40 5.48 0.82
C LYS A 93 5.82 4.27 1.55
N LEU A 94 4.87 3.56 0.94
CA LEU A 94 4.33 2.33 1.50
C LEU A 94 5.39 1.22 1.55
N ASN A 95 6.20 1.07 0.51
CA ASN A 95 7.30 0.09 0.48
C ASN A 95 8.33 0.39 1.58
N GLU A 96 8.68 1.65 1.79
CA GLU A 96 9.57 2.08 2.86
C GLU A 96 9.02 1.72 4.24
N ALA A 97 7.73 2.03 4.50
CA ALA A 97 7.07 1.67 5.75
C ALA A 97 7.08 0.14 6.00
N TYR A 98 6.87 -0.67 4.97
CA TYR A 98 6.99 -2.13 5.10
C TYR A 98 8.42 -2.58 5.42
N ARG A 99 9.43 -1.97 4.79
CA ARG A 99 10.84 -2.28 5.10
C ARG A 99 11.15 -1.95 6.55
N ASP A 100 10.65 -0.83 7.06
CA ASP A 100 10.85 -0.43 8.46
C ASP A 100 10.15 -1.36 9.44
N LEU A 101 8.89 -1.69 9.20
CA LEU A 101 8.18 -2.72 9.97
C LEU A 101 8.99 -4.03 10.00
N LYS A 102 9.49 -4.47 8.85
CA LYS A 102 10.20 -5.75 8.75
C LYS A 102 11.49 -5.78 9.56
N LYS A 103 12.20 -4.64 9.68
CA LYS A 103 13.40 -4.55 10.53
C LYS A 103 13.07 -4.87 11.99
N TYR A 104 11.97 -4.33 12.51
CA TYR A 104 11.56 -4.56 13.89
C TYR A 104 11.05 -5.99 14.12
N GLU A 105 10.29 -6.54 13.19
CA GLU A 105 9.85 -7.95 13.24
C GLU A 105 11.04 -8.90 13.33
N VAL A 106 12.03 -8.74 12.44
CA VAL A 106 13.23 -9.60 12.42
C VAL A 106 14.06 -9.42 13.70
N ALA A 107 14.17 -8.20 14.21
CA ALA A 107 14.86 -7.96 15.48
C ALA A 107 14.16 -8.64 16.66
N GLN A 108 12.83 -8.65 16.68
CA GLN A 108 12.03 -9.32 17.68
C GLN A 108 12.14 -10.84 17.57
N GLU A 109 12.00 -11.40 16.37
CA GLU A 109 12.15 -12.84 16.10
C GLU A 109 13.52 -13.37 16.56
N ASN A 110 14.60 -12.64 16.25
CA ASN A 110 15.94 -13.02 16.70
C ASN A 110 16.07 -13.01 18.23
N ARG A 111 15.42 -12.08 18.92
CA ARG A 111 15.40 -12.05 20.39
C ARG A 111 14.66 -13.26 20.96
N ASP A 112 13.48 -13.54 20.43
CA ASP A 112 12.66 -14.67 20.89
C ASP A 112 13.40 -16.00 20.69
N LEU A 113 14.14 -16.13 19.58
CA LEU A 113 15.00 -17.29 19.32
C LEU A 113 16.17 -17.43 20.31
N ILE A 114 16.77 -16.31 20.73
CA ILE A 114 17.85 -16.32 21.74
C ILE A 114 17.28 -16.72 23.10
N GLU A 115 16.18 -16.11 23.52
CA GLU A 115 15.52 -16.39 24.80
C GLU A 115 15.07 -17.86 24.88
N ALA A 116 14.48 -18.39 23.81
CA ALA A 116 14.09 -19.80 23.74
C ALA A 116 15.28 -20.76 23.86
N LYS A 117 16.43 -20.42 23.26
CA LYS A 117 17.66 -21.22 23.36
C LYS A 117 18.26 -21.18 24.76
N GLU A 118 18.22 -20.02 25.42
CA GLU A 118 18.69 -19.87 26.81
C GLU A 118 17.81 -20.70 27.75
N LEU A 119 16.49 -20.60 27.63
CA LEU A 119 15.56 -21.40 28.43
C LEU A 119 15.77 -22.91 28.22
N ALA A 120 15.86 -23.36 26.98
CA ALA A 120 16.10 -24.78 26.67
C ALA A 120 17.44 -25.29 27.26
N ARG A 121 18.47 -24.42 27.28
CA ARG A 121 19.77 -24.75 27.88
C ARG A 121 19.67 -24.84 29.40
N GLU A 122 18.95 -23.93 30.05
CA GLU A 122 18.70 -23.97 31.50
C GLU A 122 17.92 -25.23 31.89
N GLU A 123 16.85 -25.55 31.16
CA GLU A 123 16.07 -26.78 31.36
C GLU A 123 16.94 -28.03 31.22
N GLN A 124 17.77 -28.11 30.17
CA GLN A 124 18.68 -29.24 29.99
C GLN A 124 19.66 -29.39 31.15
N ASN A 125 20.27 -28.30 31.62
CA ASN A 125 21.18 -28.33 32.77
C ASN A 125 20.47 -28.86 34.03
N THR A 126 19.23 -28.42 34.29
CA THR A 126 18.47 -28.91 35.46
C THR A 126 18.14 -30.40 35.36
N LEU A 127 17.79 -30.90 34.17
CA LEU A 127 17.52 -32.31 33.94
C LEU A 127 18.79 -33.17 34.14
N ASP A 128 19.92 -32.69 33.66
CA ASP A 128 21.21 -33.38 33.82
C ASP A 128 21.62 -33.45 35.30
N GLU A 129 21.45 -32.36 36.06
CA GLU A 129 21.70 -32.35 37.51
C GLU A 129 20.81 -33.36 38.25
N LEU A 130 19.52 -33.40 37.95
CA LEU A 130 18.57 -34.36 38.53
C LEU A 130 18.93 -35.80 38.19
N ALA A 131 19.35 -36.06 36.95
CA ALA A 131 19.79 -37.38 36.50
C ALA A 131 21.03 -37.85 37.28
N ILE A 132 22.02 -36.97 37.48
CA ILE A 132 23.22 -37.26 38.27
C ILE A 132 22.86 -37.54 39.74
N GLN A 133 22.00 -36.74 40.36
CA GLN A 133 21.55 -36.96 41.73
C GLN A 133 20.80 -38.28 41.88
N GLY A 134 19.89 -38.59 40.95
CA GLY A 134 19.14 -39.84 40.93
C GLY A 134 20.04 -41.06 40.76
N TYR A 135 21.07 -40.95 39.89
CA TYR A 135 22.06 -41.99 39.72
C TYR A 135 22.87 -42.24 41.00
N ARG A 136 23.32 -41.17 41.69
CA ARG A 136 24.05 -41.27 42.96
C ARG A 136 23.22 -41.97 44.05
N ARG A 137 21.93 -41.65 44.19
CA ARG A 137 21.04 -42.29 45.18
C ARG A 137 20.78 -43.78 44.93
N LYS A 138 20.84 -44.25 43.69
CA LYS A 138 20.66 -45.68 43.38
C LYS A 138 21.91 -46.51 43.65
N ARG A 139 23.08 -45.88 43.78
CA ARG A 139 24.37 -46.55 43.86
C ARG A 139 25.02 -46.51 45.25
N GLY A 140 24.56 -45.62 46.12
CA GLY A 140 24.84 -45.62 47.56
C GLY A 140 23.70 -46.29 48.32
#